data_AF-A0A9P5Z086-F1
#
_entry.id   AF-A0A9P5Z086-F1
#
_cell.length_a   1.000
_cell.length_b   1.000
_cell.length_c   1.000
_cell.angle_alpha   90.00
_cell.angle_beta   90.00
_cell.angle_gamma   90.00
#
_symmetry.space_group_name_H-M   'P 1'
#
loop_
_entity.id
_entity.type
_entity.pdbx_description
1 polymer ?
#
loop_
_entity_poly.entity_id
_entity_poly.type
_entity_poly.pdbx_seq_one_letter_code
_entity_poly.pdbx_strand_id
1 'polypeptide(L)'
;MVHRPADSRLLSNLLQQEKEYSKQLAQVIESSNASLASFAAYAAASSPPTSHVIMAVAGSLAAADESLRRYATGVDEWREAMRSLKDAEEEVGNIMRDREILVTRLIKASKPKNGSGSIRDSLLSGLQHFPSSSSLSVGNAETPSPTPSRPLSASFSSSTKLAAAQSELQACEAHLAAKERELEAKRNSAIRDGLGTRIRAMIDCGWAWHELGKGALQSLDELKPGNLYGAIL
;
A
#
# COMPACT_ATOMS: atom_id res chain seq x y z
N MET A 1 -11.02 11.69 -14.04
CA MET A 1 -9.91 12.34 -13.31
C MET A 1 -8.66 11.52 -13.54
N VAL A 2 -7.57 12.12 -14.01
CA VAL A 2 -6.29 11.43 -14.17
C VAL A 2 -5.79 11.08 -12.77
N HIS A 3 -5.81 9.79 -12.40
CA HIS A 3 -5.34 9.32 -11.11
C HIS A 3 -3.83 9.57 -11.04
N ARG A 4 -3.42 10.62 -10.33
CA ARG A 4 -2.01 10.79 -10.00
C ARG A 4 -1.67 9.69 -8.99
N PRO A 5 -0.61 8.88 -9.23
CA PRO A 5 -0.15 7.92 -8.22
C PRO A 5 0.16 8.66 -6.92
N ALA A 6 -0.20 8.06 -5.79
CA ALA A 6 0.25 8.55 -4.49
C ALA A 6 1.79 8.54 -4.45
N ASP A 7 2.39 9.54 -3.79
CA ASP A 7 3.84 9.59 -3.64
C ASP A 7 4.27 8.47 -2.69
N SER A 8 4.85 7.39 -3.24
CA SER A 8 5.29 6.19 -2.51
C SER A 8 6.30 6.49 -1.40
N ARG A 9 6.96 7.66 -1.45
CA ARG A 9 7.88 8.13 -0.42
C ARG A 9 7.16 8.49 0.87
N LEU A 10 5.92 8.98 0.78
CA LEU A 10 5.12 9.36 1.95
C LEU A 10 4.76 8.14 2.80
N LEU A 11 4.25 7.08 2.16
CA LEU A 11 3.92 5.83 2.87
C LEU A 11 5.17 5.15 3.43
N SER A 12 6.29 5.19 2.69
CA SER A 12 7.57 4.69 3.19
C SER A 12 8.06 5.44 4.43
N ASN A 13 7.90 6.78 4.44
CA ASN A 13 8.24 7.60 5.60
C ASN A 13 7.33 7.26 6.81
N LEU A 14 6.02 7.17 6.59
CA LEU A 14 5.07 6.78 7.64
C LEU A 14 5.45 5.43 8.26
N LEU A 15 5.70 4.40 7.44
CA LEU A 15 6.12 3.08 7.92
C LEU A 15 7.42 3.09 8.72
N GLN A 16 8.34 4.00 8.38
CA GLN A 16 9.58 4.20 9.12
C GLN A 16 9.32 4.85 10.48
N GLN A 17 8.46 5.86 10.55
CA GLN A 17 8.09 6.49 11.82
C GLN A 17 7.29 5.55 12.73
N GLU A 18 6.34 4.79 12.18
CA GLU A 18 5.59 3.76 12.93
C GLU A 18 6.51 2.67 13.48
N LYS A 19 7.55 2.29 12.73
CA LYS A 19 8.57 1.33 13.22
C LYS A 19 9.32 1.88 14.43
N GLU A 20 9.76 3.14 14.36
CA GLU A 20 10.48 3.76 15.48
C GLU A 20 9.55 3.93 16.68
N TYR A 21 8.30 4.33 16.47
CA TYR A 21 7.32 4.45 17.55
C TYR A 21 7.06 3.11 18.26
N SER A 22 6.88 2.01 17.52
CA SER A 22 6.75 0.66 18.09
C SER A 22 7.98 0.26 18.93
N LYS A 23 9.18 0.57 18.44
CA LYS A 23 10.43 0.35 19.19
C LYS A 23 10.47 1.15 20.50
N GLN A 24 10.03 2.41 20.49
CA GLN A 24 9.98 3.24 21.69
C GLN A 24 8.97 2.69 22.72
N LEU A 25 7.81 2.17 22.26
CA LEU A 25 6.85 1.50 23.14
C LEU A 25 7.47 0.27 23.82
N ALA A 26 8.20 -0.56 23.06
CA ALA A 26 8.91 -1.71 23.61
C ALA A 26 9.95 -1.30 24.67
N GLN A 27 10.70 -0.22 24.42
CA GLN A 27 11.70 0.30 25.37
C GLN A 27 11.05 0.81 26.67
N VAL A 28 9.88 1.47 26.58
CA VAL A 28 9.12 1.90 27.77
C VAL A 28 8.69 0.70 28.60
N ILE A 29 8.19 -0.36 27.95
CA ILE A 29 7.78 -1.60 28.63
C ILE A 29 8.96 -2.28 29.34
N GLU A 30 10.12 -2.34 28.69
CA GLU A 30 11.34 -2.89 29.30
C GLU A 30 11.77 -2.09 30.54
N SER A 31 11.75 -0.76 30.42
CA SER A 31 12.07 0.15 31.53
C SER A 31 11.08 0.00 32.69
N SER A 32 9.80 -0.17 32.38
CA SER A 32 8.75 -0.37 33.38
C SER A 32 8.92 -1.69 34.12
N ASN A 33 9.25 -2.79 33.43
CA ASN A 33 9.54 -4.08 34.07
C ASN A 33 10.69 -3.98 35.09
N ALA A 34 11.76 -3.26 34.76
CA ALA A 34 12.88 -3.03 35.68
C ALA A 34 12.47 -2.18 36.90
N SER A 35 11.62 -1.16 36.68
CA SER A 35 11.05 -0.36 37.76
C SER A 35 10.17 -1.19 38.68
N LEU A 36 9.28 -2.01 38.13
CA LEU A 36 8.40 -2.92 38.86
C LEU A 36 9.17 -3.95 39.69
N ALA A 37 10.22 -4.55 39.13
CA ALA A 37 11.08 -5.46 39.88
C ALA A 37 11.72 -4.78 41.11
N SER A 38 12.21 -3.56 40.92
CA SER A 38 12.78 -2.74 42.00
C SER A 38 11.73 -2.39 43.05
N PHE A 39 10.51 -2.03 42.62
CA PHE A 39 9.40 -1.69 43.50
C PHE A 39 8.90 -2.89 44.31
N ALA A 40 8.82 -4.08 43.69
CA ALA A 40 8.48 -5.32 44.37
C ALA A 40 9.53 -5.73 45.41
N ALA A 41 10.82 -5.55 45.09
CA ALA A 41 11.91 -5.79 46.05
C ALA A 41 11.81 -4.85 47.27
N TYR A 42 11.48 -3.57 47.03
CA TYR A 42 11.21 -2.62 48.11
C TYR A 42 9.99 -3.02 48.97
N ALA A 43 8.93 -3.52 48.33
CA ALA A 43 7.75 -4.05 49.04
C ALA A 43 8.13 -5.19 49.98
N ALA A 44 8.96 -6.13 49.50
CA ALA A 44 9.42 -7.28 50.28
C ALA A 44 10.30 -6.89 51.49
N ALA A 45 11.00 -5.76 51.39
CA ALA A 45 11.82 -5.22 52.48
C ALA A 45 11.03 -4.35 53.48
N SER A 46 9.76 -4.05 53.19
CA SER A 46 8.92 -3.16 54.01
C SER A 46 8.13 -3.94 55.07
N SER A 47 7.80 -3.29 56.19
CA SER A 47 6.92 -3.87 57.22
C SER A 47 5.44 -3.80 56.80
N PRO A 48 4.59 -4.74 57.24
CA PRO A 48 3.15 -4.59 57.14
C PRO A 48 2.64 -3.36 57.94
N PRO A 49 1.53 -2.72 57.52
CA PRO A 49 0.71 -3.00 56.35
C PRO A 49 1.28 -2.44 55.03
N THR A 50 2.32 -1.59 55.11
CA THR A 50 2.92 -0.89 53.96
C THR A 50 3.36 -1.84 52.84
N SER A 51 3.98 -2.97 53.17
CA SER A 51 4.38 -3.98 52.18
C SER A 51 3.21 -4.51 51.35
N HIS A 52 2.06 -4.78 51.99
CA HIS A 52 0.86 -5.27 51.29
C HIS A 52 0.30 -4.23 50.32
N VAL A 53 0.22 -2.98 50.76
CA VAL A 53 -0.26 -1.87 49.91
C VAL A 53 0.67 -1.65 48.72
N ILE A 54 1.99 -1.66 48.94
CA ILE A 54 2.97 -1.54 47.85
C ILE A 54 2.80 -2.68 46.84
N MET A 55 2.64 -3.94 47.31
CA MET A 55 2.42 -5.07 46.42
C MET A 55 1.11 -4.96 45.60
N ALA A 56 0.03 -4.46 46.21
CA ALA A 56 -1.23 -4.22 45.49
C ALA A 56 -1.07 -3.16 44.38
N VAL A 57 -0.38 -2.06 44.69
CA VAL A 57 -0.07 -1.01 43.70
C VAL A 57 0.85 -1.55 42.60
N ALA A 58 1.87 -2.34 42.95
CA ALA A 58 2.76 -2.98 41.97
C ALA A 58 2.00 -3.89 41.00
N GLY A 59 1.01 -4.64 41.51
CA GLY A 59 0.11 -5.45 40.68
C GLY A 59 -0.71 -4.61 39.70
N SER A 60 -1.22 -3.45 40.14
CA SER A 60 -1.97 -2.52 39.30
C SER A 60 -1.11 -1.92 38.18
N LEU A 61 0.13 -1.55 38.50
CA LEU A 61 1.10 -1.05 37.52
C LEU A 61 1.51 -2.13 36.50
N ALA A 62 1.73 -3.37 36.95
CA ALA A 62 2.02 -4.49 36.05
C ALA A 62 0.87 -4.79 35.09
N ALA A 63 -0.38 -4.69 35.56
CA ALA A 63 -1.56 -4.82 34.71
C ALA A 63 -1.71 -3.63 33.72
N ALA A 64 -1.28 -2.43 34.11
CA ALA A 64 -1.26 -1.26 33.23
C ALA A 64 -0.25 -1.46 32.09
N ASP A 65 0.94 -1.98 32.39
CA ASP A 65 1.94 -2.33 31.37
C ASP A 65 1.46 -3.42 30.41
N GLU A 66 0.68 -4.36 30.91
CA GLU A 66 0.05 -5.39 30.09
C GLU A 66 -0.97 -4.79 29.11
N SER A 67 -1.75 -3.80 29.54
CA SER A 67 -2.63 -3.08 28.62
C SER A 67 -1.86 -2.24 27.59
N LEU A 68 -0.70 -1.67 27.98
CA LEU A 68 0.21 -0.97 27.06
C LEU A 68 0.80 -1.92 26.01
N ARG A 69 1.15 -3.16 26.39
CA ARG A 69 1.58 -4.20 25.45
C ARG A 69 0.52 -4.49 24.39
N ARG A 70 -0.76 -4.57 24.77
CA ARG A 70 -1.86 -4.76 23.81
C ARG A 70 -2.01 -3.56 22.87
N TYR A 71 -1.86 -2.33 23.37
CA TYR A 71 -1.82 -1.15 22.51
C TYR A 71 -0.65 -1.21 21.52
N ALA A 72 0.55 -1.59 21.97
CA ALA A 72 1.70 -1.77 21.10
C ALA A 72 1.44 -2.82 19.99
N THR A 73 0.78 -3.92 20.30
CA THR A 73 0.32 -4.89 19.28
C THR A 73 -0.61 -4.25 18.26
N GLY A 74 -1.58 -3.43 18.70
CA GLY A 74 -2.47 -2.70 17.78
C GLY A 74 -1.74 -1.70 16.87
N VAL A 75 -0.64 -1.10 17.33
CA VAL A 75 0.25 -0.26 16.52
C VAL A 75 0.97 -1.08 15.45
N ASP A 76 1.47 -2.27 15.81
CA ASP A 76 2.14 -3.17 14.87
C ASP A 76 1.18 -3.73 13.81
N GLU A 77 -0.04 -4.10 14.19
CA GLU A 77 -1.08 -4.56 13.26
C GLU A 77 -1.47 -3.46 12.25
N TRP A 78 -1.63 -2.21 12.71
CA TRP A 78 -1.82 -1.05 11.84
C TRP A 78 -0.66 -0.89 10.85
N ARG A 79 0.57 -0.98 11.35
CA ARG A 79 1.77 -0.84 10.53
C ARG A 79 1.85 -1.94 9.47
N GLU A 80 1.42 -3.16 9.78
CA GLU A 80 1.40 -4.26 8.82
C GLU A 80 0.32 -4.09 7.75
N ALA A 81 -0.86 -3.58 8.11
CA ALA A 81 -1.88 -3.21 7.13
C ALA A 81 -1.34 -2.15 6.14
N MET A 82 -0.60 -1.17 6.63
CA MET A 82 0.04 -0.13 5.80
C MET A 82 1.19 -0.68 4.93
N ARG A 83 1.92 -1.70 5.39
CA ARG A 83 2.91 -2.41 4.56
C ARG A 83 2.21 -3.13 3.40
N SER A 84 1.15 -3.87 3.70
CA SER A 84 0.38 -4.57 2.67
C SER A 84 -0.22 -3.61 1.62
N LEU A 85 -0.61 -2.40 2.04
CA LEU A 85 -1.03 -1.34 1.12
C LEU A 85 0.13 -0.88 0.23
N LYS A 86 1.32 -0.65 0.81
CA LYS A 86 2.52 -0.25 0.05
C LYS A 86 2.89 -1.27 -1.02
N ASP A 87 2.83 -2.56 -0.70
CA ASP A 87 3.13 -3.63 -1.65
C ASP A 87 2.14 -3.63 -2.83
N ALA A 88 0.86 -3.32 -2.58
CA ALA A 88 -0.14 -3.16 -3.64
C ALA A 88 0.09 -1.90 -4.48
N GLU A 89 0.55 -0.80 -3.88
CA GLU A 89 0.96 0.41 -4.64
C GLU A 89 2.16 0.13 -5.56
N GLU A 90 3.13 -0.67 -5.08
CA GLU A 90 4.26 -1.12 -5.89
C GLU A 90 3.81 -2.05 -7.02
N GLU A 91 2.87 -2.97 -6.78
CA GLU A 91 2.30 -3.84 -7.82
C GLU A 91 1.65 -3.02 -8.95
N VAL A 92 0.78 -2.06 -8.61
CA VAL A 92 0.17 -1.15 -9.61
C VAL A 92 1.25 -0.36 -10.35
N GLY A 93 2.26 0.15 -9.64
CA GLY A 93 3.39 0.84 -10.25
C GLY A 93 4.19 -0.01 -11.24
N ASN A 94 4.31 -1.31 -11.00
CA ASN A 94 4.94 -2.25 -11.93
C ASN A 94 4.11 -2.41 -13.21
N ILE A 95 2.80 -2.59 -13.08
CA ILE A 95 1.88 -2.73 -14.22
C ILE A 95 1.84 -1.45 -15.07
N MET A 96 1.88 -0.27 -14.44
CA MET A 96 1.96 1.01 -15.15
C MET A 96 3.24 1.10 -16.00
N ARG A 97 4.39 0.66 -15.47
CA ARG A 97 5.64 0.60 -16.23
C ARG A 97 5.56 -0.39 -17.40
N ASP A 98 4.95 -1.55 -17.21
CA ASP A 98 4.71 -2.51 -18.29
C ASP A 98 3.84 -1.93 -19.39
N ARG A 99 2.77 -1.21 -19.01
CA ARG A 99 1.91 -0.46 -19.96
C ARG A 99 2.73 0.55 -20.77
N GLU A 100 3.59 1.34 -20.14
CA GLU A 100 4.46 2.30 -20.84
C GLU A 100 5.42 1.62 -21.84
N ILE A 101 5.95 0.45 -21.47
CA ILE A 101 6.78 -0.36 -22.36
C ILE A 101 5.95 -0.84 -23.56
N LEU A 102 4.74 -1.35 -23.33
CA LEU A 102 3.84 -1.83 -24.40
C LEU A 102 3.42 -0.68 -25.33
N VAL A 103 3.08 0.49 -24.80
CA VAL A 103 2.80 1.70 -25.60
C VAL A 103 4.00 2.08 -26.45
N THR A 104 5.21 2.07 -25.88
CA THR A 104 6.44 2.37 -26.62
C THR A 104 6.70 1.36 -27.74
N ARG A 105 6.46 0.06 -27.50
CA ARG A 105 6.57 -1.00 -28.51
C ARG A 105 5.54 -0.81 -29.62
N LEU A 106 4.29 -0.48 -29.26
CA LEU A 106 3.21 -0.24 -30.22
C LEU A 106 3.54 0.97 -31.13
N ILE A 107 4.04 2.07 -30.56
CA ILE A 107 4.50 3.25 -31.32
C ILE A 107 5.64 2.89 -32.28
N LYS A 108 6.58 2.04 -31.85
CA LYS A 108 7.68 1.58 -32.72
C LYS A 108 7.16 0.69 -33.85
N ALA A 109 6.16 -0.15 -33.59
CA ALA A 109 5.57 -1.06 -34.58
C ALA A 109 4.63 -0.35 -35.57
N SER A 110 4.01 0.77 -35.17
CA SER A 110 3.12 1.56 -36.02
C SER A 110 3.85 2.54 -36.94
N LYS A 111 5.14 2.80 -36.73
CA LYS A 111 5.96 3.60 -37.65
C LYS A 111 6.24 2.80 -38.95
N PRO A 112 5.96 3.36 -40.14
CA PRO A 112 6.25 2.68 -41.40
C PRO A 112 7.76 2.43 -41.56
N LYS A 113 8.13 1.22 -42.00
CA LYS A 113 9.48 0.89 -42.45
C LYS A 113 9.75 1.58 -43.79
N ASN A 114 10.05 2.87 -43.77
CA ASN A 114 10.74 3.52 -44.89
C ASN A 114 12.25 3.32 -44.70
N GLY A 115 12.75 2.17 -45.14
CA GLY A 115 14.17 1.96 -45.35
C GLY A 115 14.57 2.50 -46.73
N SER A 116 15.42 3.53 -46.73
CA SER A 116 16.43 3.87 -47.73
C SER A 116 16.11 3.69 -49.23
N GLY A 117 16.04 4.82 -49.95
CA GLY A 117 16.36 4.89 -51.39
C GLY A 117 15.24 5.34 -52.33
N SER A 118 14.90 6.63 -52.35
CA SER A 118 14.62 7.35 -53.61
C SER A 118 14.60 8.86 -53.33
N ILE A 119 15.76 9.50 -53.49
CA ILE A 119 15.87 10.96 -53.62
C ILE A 119 15.62 11.37 -55.10
N ARG A 120 15.10 10.47 -55.95
CA ARG A 120 14.97 10.73 -57.40
C ARG A 120 13.57 10.84 -57.98
N ASP A 121 12.50 10.55 -57.22
CA ASP A 121 11.14 10.60 -57.80
C ASP A 121 10.33 11.88 -57.50
N SER A 122 10.90 12.85 -56.76
CA SER A 122 10.19 14.11 -56.44
C SER A 122 10.43 15.27 -57.41
N LEU A 123 10.87 15.02 -58.65
CA LEU A 123 11.10 16.09 -59.65
C LEU A 123 10.22 16.05 -60.90
N LEU A 124 9.13 15.28 -60.92
CA LEU A 124 8.18 15.27 -62.05
C LEU A 124 6.72 15.50 -61.67
N SER A 125 6.44 16.03 -60.48
CA SER A 125 5.11 16.56 -60.13
C SER A 125 5.08 18.08 -60.34
N GLY A 126 5.27 18.49 -61.59
CA GLY A 126 5.15 19.87 -62.01
C GLY A 126 4.37 19.92 -63.31
N LEU A 127 3.15 20.47 -63.21
CA LEU A 127 2.27 20.98 -64.27
C LEU A 127 1.05 20.11 -64.65
N GLN A 128 -0.10 20.78 -64.56
CA GLN A 128 -1.40 20.57 -65.21
C GLN A 128 -2.48 19.83 -64.39
N HIS A 129 -3.34 20.58 -63.69
CA HIS A 129 -4.64 21.12 -64.13
C HIS A 129 -5.77 20.05 -64.21
N PHE A 130 -6.75 20.16 -63.31
CA PHE A 130 -8.09 19.53 -63.35
C PHE A 130 -8.86 19.90 -64.65
N PRO A 131 -9.99 19.25 -65.06
CA PRO A 131 -10.90 18.40 -64.27
C PRO A 131 -11.54 17.16 -64.97
N SER A 132 -12.36 16.44 -64.19
CA SER A 132 -13.63 15.78 -64.57
C SER A 132 -13.71 14.29 -64.93
N SER A 133 -14.73 13.70 -64.30
CA SER A 133 -15.69 12.69 -64.76
C SER A 133 -15.52 11.20 -64.37
N SER A 134 -16.57 10.77 -63.68
CA SER A 134 -17.13 9.47 -63.37
C SER A 134 -16.91 8.34 -64.38
N SER A 135 -16.69 7.11 -63.87
CA SER A 135 -17.41 5.90 -64.32
C SER A 135 -16.95 4.64 -63.55
N LEU A 136 -17.89 3.84 -63.05
CA LEU A 136 -17.71 2.39 -62.90
C LEU A 136 -18.88 1.72 -63.61
N SER A 137 -18.56 1.01 -64.70
CA SER A 137 -19.41 -0.01 -65.31
C SER A 137 -18.62 -1.30 -65.44
N VAL A 138 -19.36 -2.37 -65.13
CA VAL A 138 -19.03 -3.79 -65.12
C VAL A 138 -18.44 -4.28 -66.45
N GLY A 139 -17.47 -5.18 -66.39
CA GLY A 139 -16.95 -5.91 -67.56
C GLY A 139 -16.08 -7.09 -67.13
N ASN A 140 -16.44 -8.26 -67.61
CA ASN A 140 -15.98 -9.59 -67.19
C ASN A 140 -14.88 -10.13 -68.14
N ALA A 141 -14.08 -11.06 -67.61
CA ALA A 141 -13.39 -12.17 -68.27
C ALA A 141 -12.01 -12.00 -68.96
N GLU A 142 -11.23 -13.09 -68.77
CA GLU A 142 -10.09 -13.63 -69.53
C GLU A 142 -8.63 -13.44 -68.99
N THR A 143 -8.08 -14.57 -68.54
CA THR A 143 -6.70 -14.97 -68.14
C THR A 143 -5.69 -15.03 -69.31
N PRO A 144 -4.39 -15.45 -69.16
CA PRO A 144 -3.44 -15.48 -68.02
C PRO A 144 -2.02 -14.95 -68.36
N SER A 145 -1.18 -14.60 -67.36
CA SER A 145 0.29 -14.89 -67.32
C SER A 145 0.95 -14.31 -66.05
N PRO A 146 2.03 -14.94 -65.51
CA PRO A 146 2.50 -14.71 -64.15
C PRO A 146 3.60 -13.66 -64.09
N THR A 147 3.35 -12.52 -63.44
CA THR A 147 4.41 -11.61 -62.97
C THR A 147 4.74 -11.92 -61.51
N PRO A 148 6.01 -11.89 -61.10
CA PRO A 148 6.43 -12.33 -59.77
C PRO A 148 5.87 -11.37 -58.72
N SER A 149 4.83 -11.83 -58.02
CA SER A 149 4.29 -11.17 -56.84
C SER A 149 5.41 -11.02 -55.82
N ARG A 150 5.86 -9.78 -55.61
CA ARG A 150 6.52 -9.35 -54.38
C ARG A 150 5.74 -9.93 -53.19
N PRO A 151 6.42 -10.46 -52.16
CA PRO A 151 5.73 -11.20 -51.13
C PRO A 151 4.85 -10.26 -50.30
N LEU A 152 3.53 -10.35 -50.49
CA LEU A 152 2.49 -9.77 -49.62
C LEU A 152 2.64 -10.21 -48.15
N SER A 153 3.45 -11.25 -47.89
CA SER A 153 3.71 -11.80 -46.56
C SER A 153 4.41 -10.81 -45.62
N ALA A 154 5.18 -9.83 -46.12
CA ALA A 154 5.81 -8.82 -45.27
C ALA A 154 4.80 -7.80 -44.70
N SER A 155 3.75 -7.47 -45.46
CA SER A 155 2.69 -6.53 -45.03
C SER A 155 1.63 -7.22 -44.17
N PHE A 156 1.28 -8.47 -44.48
CA PHE A 156 0.42 -9.29 -43.62
C PHE A 156 1.06 -9.56 -42.25
N SER A 157 2.36 -9.89 -42.22
CA SER A 157 3.06 -10.15 -40.95
C SER A 157 3.25 -8.92 -40.07
N SER A 158 3.35 -7.70 -40.64
CA SER A 158 3.34 -6.46 -39.86
C SER A 158 1.95 -6.16 -39.28
N SER A 159 0.88 -6.43 -40.04
CA SER A 159 -0.51 -6.27 -39.60
C SER A 159 -0.84 -7.20 -38.43
N THR A 160 -0.44 -8.47 -38.51
CA THR A 160 -0.65 -9.44 -37.42
C THR A 160 0.14 -9.11 -36.17
N LYS A 161 1.40 -8.64 -36.30
CA LYS A 161 2.22 -8.21 -35.17
C LYS A 161 1.65 -6.96 -34.48
N LEU A 162 1.12 -6.02 -35.25
CA LEU A 162 0.47 -4.83 -34.74
C LEU A 162 -0.83 -5.19 -34.00
N ALA A 163 -1.66 -6.08 -34.57
CA ALA A 163 -2.87 -6.58 -33.92
C ALA A 163 -2.57 -7.32 -32.61
N ALA A 164 -1.51 -8.15 -32.59
CA ALA A 164 -1.06 -8.83 -31.37
C ALA A 164 -0.60 -7.84 -30.29
N ALA A 165 0.20 -6.82 -30.66
CA ALA A 165 0.65 -5.78 -29.73
C ALA A 165 -0.50 -4.92 -29.19
N GLN A 166 -1.52 -4.65 -30.01
CA GLN A 166 -2.75 -3.97 -29.57
C GLN A 166 -3.54 -4.83 -28.58
N SER A 167 -3.70 -6.12 -28.86
CA SER A 167 -4.37 -7.06 -27.96
C SER A 167 -3.65 -7.19 -26.62
N GLU A 168 -2.32 -7.24 -26.62
CA GLU A 168 -1.50 -7.31 -25.40
C GLU A 168 -1.64 -6.03 -24.56
N LEU A 169 -1.60 -4.85 -25.20
CA LEU A 169 -1.81 -3.58 -24.52
C LEU A 169 -3.22 -3.49 -23.91
N GLN A 170 -4.25 -3.91 -24.65
CA GLN A 170 -5.63 -3.91 -24.16
C GLN A 170 -5.80 -4.83 -22.94
N ALA A 171 -5.19 -6.01 -22.95
CA ALA A 171 -5.19 -6.91 -21.80
C ALA A 171 -4.47 -6.30 -20.59
N CYS A 172 -3.32 -5.64 -20.81
CA CYS A 172 -2.59 -4.92 -19.78
C CYS A 172 -3.43 -3.78 -19.17
N GLU A 173 -4.14 -3.00 -19.98
CA GLU A 173 -5.02 -1.93 -19.52
C GLU A 173 -6.22 -2.45 -18.72
N ALA A 174 -6.82 -3.57 -19.14
CA ALA A 174 -7.89 -4.21 -18.37
C ALA A 174 -7.38 -4.72 -17.00
N HIS A 175 -6.18 -5.30 -16.96
CA HIS A 175 -5.55 -5.73 -15.72
C HIS A 175 -5.20 -4.55 -14.80
N LEU A 176 -4.64 -3.47 -15.36
CA LEU A 176 -4.35 -2.24 -14.62
C LEU A 176 -5.63 -1.67 -14.00
N ALA A 177 -6.71 -1.54 -14.77
CA ALA A 177 -7.98 -1.02 -14.27
C ALA A 177 -8.59 -1.92 -13.17
N ALA A 178 -8.37 -3.23 -13.23
CA ALA A 178 -8.78 -4.14 -12.16
C ALA A 178 -7.96 -3.93 -10.88
N LYS A 179 -6.63 -3.82 -11.02
CA LYS A 179 -5.70 -3.61 -9.91
C LYS A 179 -5.83 -2.24 -9.26
N GLU A 180 -6.14 -1.19 -10.02
CA GLU A 180 -6.45 0.12 -9.46
C GLU A 180 -7.72 0.09 -8.59
N ARG A 181 -8.75 -0.65 -8.99
CA ARG A 181 -9.96 -0.85 -8.17
C ARG A 181 -9.66 -1.65 -6.90
N GLU A 182 -8.84 -2.69 -7.01
CA GLU A 182 -8.37 -3.47 -5.86
C GLU A 182 -7.57 -2.59 -4.89
N LEU A 183 -6.65 -1.78 -5.40
CA LEU A 183 -5.83 -0.86 -4.62
C LEU A 183 -6.70 0.16 -3.87
N GLU A 184 -7.71 0.73 -4.52
CA GLU A 184 -8.61 1.67 -3.86
C GLU A 184 -9.44 1.01 -2.75
N ALA A 185 -9.95 -0.20 -2.98
CA ALA A 185 -10.62 -0.97 -1.94
C ALA A 185 -9.67 -1.29 -0.77
N LYS A 186 -8.43 -1.67 -1.07
CA LYS A 186 -7.40 -1.98 -0.08
C LYS A 186 -6.98 -0.75 0.72
N ARG A 187 -6.86 0.41 0.09
CA ARG A 187 -6.59 1.70 0.75
C ARG A 187 -7.67 2.01 1.77
N ASN A 188 -8.94 1.90 1.37
CA ASN A 188 -10.08 2.16 2.25
C ASN A 188 -10.14 1.16 3.42
N SER A 189 -9.91 -0.12 3.17
CA SER A 189 -9.88 -1.14 4.22
C SER A 189 -8.68 -0.98 5.16
N ALA A 190 -7.47 -0.76 4.63
CA ALA A 190 -6.27 -0.57 5.46
C ALA A 190 -6.41 0.63 6.40
N ILE A 191 -6.95 1.75 5.90
CA ILE A 191 -7.20 2.94 6.73
C ILE A 191 -8.31 2.66 7.75
N ARG A 192 -9.48 2.20 7.32
CA ARG A 192 -10.63 2.01 8.22
C ARG A 192 -10.36 0.92 9.26
N ASP A 193 -9.96 -0.25 8.79
CA ASP A 193 -9.86 -1.46 9.60
C ASP A 193 -8.56 -1.45 10.41
N GLY A 194 -7.44 -1.09 9.76
CA GLY A 194 -6.16 -0.94 10.43
C GLY A 194 -6.20 0.16 11.50
N LEU A 195 -6.70 1.37 11.17
CA LEU A 195 -6.74 2.45 12.16
C LEU A 195 -7.73 2.11 13.25
N GLY A 196 -8.86 1.52 12.87
CA GLY A 196 -9.86 1.04 13.80
C GLY A 196 -9.28 0.07 14.83
N THR A 197 -8.39 -0.84 14.42
CA THR A 197 -7.69 -1.75 15.33
C THR A 197 -6.80 -1.00 16.33
N ARG A 198 -5.97 -0.07 15.85
CA ARG A 198 -5.12 0.75 16.73
C ARG A 198 -5.94 1.60 17.71
N ILE A 199 -7.01 2.24 17.23
CA ILE A 199 -7.88 3.08 18.07
C ILE A 199 -8.61 2.23 19.11
N ARG A 200 -9.12 1.05 18.75
CA ARG A 200 -9.73 0.12 19.72
C ARG A 200 -8.74 -0.27 20.81
N ALA A 201 -7.53 -0.67 20.43
CA ALA A 201 -6.48 -0.99 21.39
C ALA A 201 -6.10 0.21 22.29
N MET A 202 -6.15 1.44 21.76
CA MET A 202 -5.92 2.67 22.53
C MET A 202 -7.05 2.92 23.54
N ILE A 203 -8.31 2.72 23.15
CA ILE A 203 -9.47 2.84 24.04
C ILE A 203 -9.37 1.83 25.17
N ASP A 204 -9.09 0.56 24.85
CA ASP A 204 -8.97 -0.52 25.84
C ASP A 204 -7.82 -0.25 26.82
N CYS A 205 -6.68 0.22 26.31
CA CYS A 205 -5.53 0.61 27.14
C CYS A 205 -5.87 1.79 28.07
N GLY A 206 -6.50 2.84 27.54
CA GLY A 206 -6.87 4.02 28.33
C GLY A 206 -7.91 3.69 29.40
N TRP A 207 -8.88 2.85 29.09
CA TRP A 207 -9.87 2.36 30.05
C TRP A 207 -9.21 1.53 31.15
N ALA A 208 -8.33 0.58 30.78
CA ALA A 208 -7.61 -0.24 31.75
C ALA A 208 -6.78 0.62 32.71
N TRP A 209 -6.02 1.60 32.19
CA TRP A 209 -5.24 2.52 33.02
C TRP A 209 -6.10 3.31 34.00
N HIS A 210 -7.26 3.77 33.56
CA HIS A 210 -8.19 4.50 34.42
C HIS A 210 -8.72 3.63 35.57
N GLU A 211 -9.18 2.40 35.28
CA GLU A 211 -9.70 1.50 36.31
C GLU A 211 -8.61 1.02 37.28
N LEU A 212 -7.44 0.66 36.75
CA LEU A 212 -6.30 0.25 37.57
C LEU A 212 -5.77 1.38 38.44
N GLY A 213 -5.73 2.61 37.92
CA GLY A 213 -5.34 3.80 38.69
C GLY A 213 -6.31 4.08 39.83
N LYS A 214 -7.61 3.94 39.60
CA LYS A 214 -8.63 4.06 40.66
C LYS A 214 -8.45 2.99 41.74
N GLY A 215 -8.26 1.73 41.35
CA GLY A 215 -8.02 0.63 42.28
C GLY A 215 -6.75 0.85 43.12
N ALA A 216 -5.65 1.29 42.50
CA ALA A 216 -4.42 1.60 43.20
C ALA A 216 -4.58 2.75 44.22
N LEU A 217 -5.34 3.80 43.88
CA LEU A 217 -5.65 4.88 44.82
C LEU A 217 -6.46 4.38 46.03
N GLN A 218 -7.40 3.45 45.82
CA GLN A 218 -8.15 2.82 46.91
C GLN A 218 -7.23 1.99 47.82
N SER A 219 -6.27 1.24 47.27
CA SER A 219 -5.29 0.52 48.08
C SER A 219 -4.42 1.45 48.93
N LEU A 220 -4.07 2.64 48.41
CA LEU A 220 -3.31 3.64 49.17
C LEU A 220 -4.09 4.20 50.37
N ASP A 221 -5.42 4.21 50.32
CA ASP A 221 -6.26 4.69 51.42
C ASP A 221 -6.16 3.82 52.68
N GLU A 222 -5.69 2.58 52.56
CA GLU A 222 -5.43 1.68 53.71
C GLU A 222 -4.32 2.22 54.63
N LEU A 223 -3.43 3.06 54.11
CA LEU A 223 -2.35 3.69 54.89
C LEU A 223 -2.81 4.94 55.65
N LYS A 224 -4.06 5.40 55.47
CA LYS A 224 -4.55 6.59 56.17
C LYS A 224 -4.58 6.35 57.68
N PRO A 225 -4.16 7.33 58.50
CA PRO A 225 -4.02 7.17 59.95
C PRO A 225 -5.32 6.75 60.66
N GLY A 226 -6.50 7.09 60.12
CA GLY A 226 -7.79 6.65 60.68
C GLY A 226 -8.07 5.15 60.58
N ASN A 227 -7.46 4.44 59.62
CA ASN A 227 -7.66 3.00 59.43
C ASN A 227 -6.69 2.14 60.26
N LEU A 228 -5.56 2.72 60.69
CA LEU A 228 -4.55 2.02 61.49
C LEU A 228 -4.95 1.85 62.97
N TYR A 229 -5.84 2.71 63.49
CA TYR A 229 -6.32 2.64 64.88
C TYR A 229 -7.52 1.70 65.09
N GLY A 230 -8.17 1.22 64.02
CA GLY A 230 -9.33 0.32 64.12
C GLY A 230 -8.99 -1.14 64.38
N ALA A 231 -7.71 -1.52 64.36
CA ALA A 231 -7.25 -2.90 64.52
C ALA A 231 -6.69 -3.22 65.93
N ILE A 232 -6.81 -2.30 66.90
CA ILE A 232 -6.27 -2.46 68.28
C ILE A 232 -7.39 -2.39 69.36
N LEU A 233 -8.66 -2.55 68.98
CA LEU A 233 -9.77 -2.73 69.93
C LEU A 233 -10.59 -3.97 69.56
#